data_AF-A0A3D4X332-F1
#
_entry.id   AF-A0A3D4X332-F1
#
_cell.length_a   1.000
_cell.length_b   1.000
_cell.length_c   1.000
_cell.angle_alpha   90.00
_cell.angle_beta   90.00
_cell.angle_gamma   90.00
#
_symmetry.space_group_name_H-M   'P 1'
#
loop_
_entity.id
_entity.type
_entity.pdbx_description
1 polymer ?
#
loop_
_entity_poly.entity_id
_entity_poly.type
_entity_poly.pdbx_seq_one_letter_code
_entity_poly.pdbx_strand_id
1 'polypeptide(L)'
;MHMFEGLIPGVQLGSALAAVDRSTLDDASLLEVLIAQSRQLAHEQARLLADLVAVADAVPVAEFAPMEIGAALTWTRQAASAQLVLAQDLVQRLPMVHDALLRAELDLPKARVIAEGVASLDLPSARQVASSILPHASTLTTGQLRARLSKLVIAIDPDAAASRHRLRLTGRRIVLQPDQDSCASLCAFDLP
;
A
#
# COMPACT_ATOMS: atom_id res chain seq x y z
N MET A 1 24.27 -18.90 9.34
CA MET A 1 24.59 -17.50 9.68
C MET A 1 23.72 -16.66 8.79
N HIS A 2 22.74 -15.94 9.34
CA HIS A 2 21.78 -15.20 8.54
C HIS A 2 22.44 -13.94 7.98
N MET A 3 22.64 -13.88 6.65
CA MET A 3 23.48 -12.91 5.93
C MET A 3 23.10 -11.44 6.19
N PHE A 4 21.83 -11.17 6.52
CA PHE A 4 21.28 -9.83 6.71
C PHE A 4 20.70 -9.60 8.11
N GLU A 5 21.02 -10.46 9.07
CA GLU A 5 20.53 -10.35 10.44
C GLU A 5 20.98 -9.03 11.09
N GLY A 6 20.06 -8.34 11.76
CA GLY A 6 20.32 -7.05 12.41
C GLY A 6 20.45 -5.84 11.47
N LEU A 7 20.52 -6.03 10.15
CA LEU A 7 20.55 -4.91 9.20
C LEU A 7 19.17 -4.26 9.07
N ILE A 8 19.13 -2.94 9.28
CA ILE A 8 17.91 -2.13 9.17
C ILE A 8 17.70 -1.75 7.69
N PRO A 9 16.46 -1.83 7.16
CA PRO A 9 16.14 -1.34 5.82
C PRO A 9 16.55 0.12 5.61
N GLY A 10 16.94 0.46 4.38
CA GLY A 10 17.52 1.76 4.03
C GLY A 10 18.95 1.60 3.53
N VAL A 11 19.83 2.55 3.87
CA VAL A 11 21.19 2.58 3.31
C VAL A 11 21.98 1.31 3.63
N GLN A 12 21.96 0.84 4.88
CA GLN A 12 22.77 -0.31 5.31
C GLN A 12 22.37 -1.60 4.59
N LEU A 13 21.08 -1.97 4.64
CA LEU A 13 20.59 -3.17 3.97
C LEU A 13 20.69 -3.06 2.43
N GLY A 14 20.41 -1.89 1.87
CA GLY A 14 20.55 -1.63 0.43
C GLY A 14 21.98 -1.82 -0.06
N SER A 15 22.97 -1.28 0.66
CA SER A 15 24.39 -1.49 0.33
C SER A 15 24.82 -2.95 0.44
N ALA A 16 24.36 -3.68 1.47
CA ALA A 16 24.65 -5.10 1.62
C ALA A 16 24.06 -5.91 0.46
N LEU A 17 22.78 -5.68 0.11
CA LEU A 17 22.12 -6.35 -1.02
C LEU A 17 22.79 -6.09 -2.37
N ALA A 18 23.31 -4.87 -2.58
CA ALA A 18 24.00 -4.50 -3.82
C ALA A 18 25.33 -5.25 -4.02
N ALA A 19 25.97 -5.70 -2.93
CA ALA A 19 27.24 -6.42 -2.97
C ALA A 19 27.10 -7.94 -3.19
N VAL A 20 25.87 -8.47 -3.21
CA VAL A 20 25.62 -9.91 -3.27
C VAL A 20 25.73 -10.46 -4.69
N ASP A 21 26.65 -11.41 -4.90
CA ASP A 21 26.67 -12.24 -6.11
C ASP A 21 25.77 -13.48 -5.93
N ARG A 22 24.56 -13.40 -6.49
CA ARG A 22 23.53 -14.44 -6.41
C ARG A 22 23.94 -15.76 -7.08
N SER A 23 24.88 -15.74 -8.02
CA SER A 23 25.30 -16.95 -8.74
C SER A 23 26.09 -17.93 -7.87
N THR A 24 26.59 -17.45 -6.72
CA THR A 24 27.43 -18.21 -5.79
C THR A 24 26.66 -18.73 -4.58
N LEU A 25 25.36 -18.42 -4.48
CA LEU A 25 24.54 -18.71 -3.32
C LEU A 25 23.84 -20.07 -3.41
N ASP A 26 23.66 -20.71 -2.27
CA ASP A 26 22.76 -21.85 -2.11
C ASP A 26 21.30 -21.41 -1.96
N ASP A 27 20.38 -22.38 -2.03
CA ASP A 27 18.93 -22.13 -1.96
C ASP A 27 18.51 -21.39 -0.68
N ALA A 28 19.14 -21.71 0.46
CA ALA A 28 18.85 -21.07 1.73
C ALA A 28 19.27 -19.59 1.73
N SER A 29 20.47 -19.28 1.22
CA SER A 29 20.97 -17.90 1.11
C SER A 29 20.16 -17.08 0.10
N LEU A 30 19.70 -17.68 -1.00
CA LEU A 30 18.80 -17.02 -1.96
C LEU A 30 17.48 -16.60 -1.30
N LEU A 31 16.93 -17.44 -0.42
CA LEU A 31 15.74 -17.10 0.35
C LEU A 31 15.99 -15.92 1.31
N GLU A 32 17.14 -15.89 1.98
CA GLU A 32 17.53 -14.76 2.83
C GLU A 32 17.65 -13.44 2.04
N VAL A 33 18.25 -13.50 0.84
CA VAL A 33 18.31 -12.35 -0.09
C VAL A 33 16.91 -11.90 -0.49
N LEU A 34 16.01 -12.82 -0.80
CA LEU A 34 14.62 -12.48 -1.14
C LEU A 34 13.90 -11.77 0.01
N ILE A 35 14.03 -12.28 1.24
CA ILE A 35 13.44 -11.67 2.43
C ILE A 35 14.03 -10.27 2.67
N ALA A 36 15.35 -10.12 2.59
CA ALA A 36 16.03 -8.83 2.72
C ALA A 36 15.59 -7.84 1.63
N GLN A 37 15.50 -8.27 0.38
CA GLN A 37 15.05 -7.45 -0.74
C GLN A 37 13.60 -7.00 -0.56
N SER A 38 12.72 -7.89 -0.07
CA SER A 38 11.33 -7.56 0.25
C SER A 38 11.26 -6.48 1.34
N ARG A 39 12.09 -6.57 2.38
CA ARG A 39 12.18 -5.55 3.43
C ARG A 39 12.67 -4.20 2.89
N GLN A 40 13.70 -4.21 2.04
CA GLN A 40 14.21 -2.99 1.40
C GLN A 40 13.14 -2.36 0.50
N LEU A 41 12.40 -3.17 -0.27
CA LEU A 41 11.33 -2.67 -1.13
C LEU A 41 10.22 -2.00 -0.33
N ALA A 42 9.79 -2.59 0.79
CA ALA A 42 8.80 -1.99 1.69
C ALA A 42 9.25 -0.62 2.19
N HIS A 43 10.52 -0.52 2.61
CA HIS A 43 11.13 0.73 3.07
C HIS A 43 11.12 1.82 1.98
N GLU A 44 11.60 1.51 0.77
CA GLU A 44 11.62 2.50 -0.32
C GLU A 44 10.21 2.86 -0.81
N GLN A 45 9.25 1.93 -0.75
CA GLN A 45 7.85 2.22 -1.03
C GLN A 45 7.25 3.20 -0.01
N ALA A 46 7.54 3.05 1.29
CA ALA A 46 7.13 4.01 2.30
C ALA A 46 7.70 5.41 2.03
N ARG A 47 8.98 5.49 1.64
CA ARG A 47 9.63 6.77 1.28
C ARG A 47 8.99 7.41 0.06
N LEU A 48 8.78 6.65 -1.02
CA LEU A 48 8.11 7.15 -2.22
C LEU A 48 6.71 7.71 -1.90
N LEU A 49 5.93 7.03 -1.04
CA LEU A 49 4.62 7.53 -0.63
C LEU A 49 4.74 8.85 0.15
N ALA A 50 5.73 9.00 1.04
CA ALA A 50 5.98 10.26 1.72
C ALA A 50 6.35 11.38 0.74
N ASP A 51 7.18 11.09 -0.27
CA ASP A 51 7.57 12.05 -1.30
C ASP A 51 6.37 12.48 -2.18
N LEU A 52 5.45 11.56 -2.52
CA LEU A 52 4.23 11.89 -3.23
C LEU A 52 3.35 12.87 -2.44
N VAL A 53 3.24 12.69 -1.13
CA VAL A 53 2.51 13.62 -0.26
C VAL A 53 3.23 14.96 -0.17
N ALA A 54 4.56 14.96 -0.02
CA ALA A 54 5.35 16.19 0.01
C ALA A 54 5.20 17.02 -1.27
N VAL A 55 5.18 16.37 -2.45
CA VAL A 55 4.89 17.05 -3.72
C VAL A 55 3.47 17.62 -3.71
N ALA A 56 2.47 16.85 -3.28
CA ALA A 56 1.09 17.31 -3.24
C ALA A 56 0.86 18.48 -2.26
N ASP A 57 1.61 18.54 -1.15
CA ASP A 57 1.56 19.63 -0.19
C ASP A 57 2.31 20.88 -0.70
N ALA A 58 3.28 20.71 -1.61
CA ALA A 58 4.08 21.80 -2.16
C ALA A 58 3.43 22.47 -3.40
N VAL A 59 2.54 21.77 -4.11
CA VAL A 59 1.87 22.38 -5.28
C VAL A 59 0.91 23.50 -4.84
N PRO A 60 0.86 24.64 -5.55
CA PRO A 60 -0.04 25.74 -5.19
C PRO A 60 -1.53 25.36 -5.20
N VAL A 61 -1.90 24.36 -6.00
CA VAL A 61 -3.27 23.85 -6.12
C VAL A 61 -3.23 22.33 -6.03
N ALA A 62 -3.67 21.77 -4.90
CA ALA A 62 -3.61 20.34 -4.60
C ALA A 62 -4.23 19.43 -5.67
N GLU A 63 -5.28 19.90 -6.37
CA GLU A 63 -5.93 19.15 -7.47
C GLU A 63 -4.99 18.87 -8.65
N PHE A 64 -3.95 19.70 -8.85
CA PHE A 64 -2.98 19.51 -9.93
C PHE A 64 -1.82 18.58 -9.57
N ALA A 65 -1.66 18.19 -8.30
CA ALA A 65 -0.59 17.28 -7.88
C ALA A 65 -0.52 15.99 -8.72
N PRO A 66 -1.64 15.28 -9.02
CA PRO A 66 -1.58 14.08 -9.85
C PRO A 66 -1.08 14.33 -11.28
N MET A 67 -1.27 15.54 -11.82
CA MET A 67 -0.77 15.89 -13.15
C MET A 67 0.74 16.11 -13.15
N GLU A 68 1.25 16.85 -12.16
CA GLU A 68 2.70 17.06 -12.02
C GLU A 68 3.43 15.74 -11.74
N ILE A 69 2.91 14.94 -10.81
CA ILE A 69 3.42 13.60 -10.51
C ILE A 69 3.37 12.70 -11.74
N GLY A 70 2.23 12.69 -12.44
CA GLY A 70 2.03 11.89 -13.66
C GLY A 70 3.02 12.25 -14.77
N ALA A 71 3.24 13.54 -14.99
CA ALA A 71 4.22 14.04 -15.95
C ALA A 71 5.65 13.66 -15.56
N ALA A 72 6.03 13.79 -14.28
CA ALA A 72 7.39 13.51 -13.81
C ALA A 72 7.73 12.01 -13.83
N LEU A 73 6.78 11.13 -13.48
CA LEU A 73 6.99 9.68 -13.36
C LEU A 73 6.50 8.88 -14.57
N THR A 74 6.03 9.57 -15.63
CA THR A 74 5.40 8.93 -16.81
C THR A 74 4.23 8.02 -16.43
N TRP A 75 3.42 8.46 -15.46
CA TRP A 75 2.21 7.75 -15.06
C TRP A 75 0.99 8.36 -15.71
N THR A 76 -0.02 7.53 -16.00
CA THR A 76 -1.33 8.05 -16.37
C THR A 76 -1.89 8.87 -15.21
N ARG A 77 -2.76 9.84 -15.51
CA ARG A 77 -3.43 10.65 -14.47
C ARG A 77 -4.11 9.78 -13.43
N GLN A 78 -4.78 8.70 -13.87
CA GLN A 78 -5.46 7.76 -12.99
C GLN A 78 -4.49 7.03 -12.06
N ALA A 79 -3.34 6.57 -12.58
CA ALA A 79 -2.32 5.91 -11.77
C ALA A 79 -1.72 6.85 -10.74
N ALA A 80 -1.38 8.09 -11.12
CA ALA A 80 -0.86 9.10 -10.22
C ALA A 80 -1.88 9.45 -9.11
N SER A 81 -3.16 9.66 -9.47
CA SER A 81 -4.22 9.89 -8.50
C SER A 81 -4.39 8.71 -7.54
N ALA A 82 -4.39 7.47 -8.03
CA ALA A 82 -4.53 6.29 -7.16
C ALA A 82 -3.33 6.11 -6.20
N GLN A 83 -2.11 6.41 -6.65
CA GLN A 83 -0.92 6.39 -5.79
C GLN A 83 -0.96 7.51 -4.75
N LEU A 84 -1.36 8.72 -5.14
CA LEU A 84 -1.45 9.85 -4.22
C LEU A 84 -2.53 9.63 -3.15
N VAL A 85 -3.70 9.07 -3.51
CA VAL A 85 -4.74 8.72 -2.53
C VAL A 85 -4.20 7.73 -1.50
N LEU A 86 -3.53 6.66 -1.95
CA LEU A 86 -2.91 5.71 -1.02
C LEU A 86 -1.85 6.38 -0.14
N ALA A 87 -1.04 7.26 -0.73
CA ALA A 87 0.01 7.97 -0.03
C ALA A 87 -0.58 8.85 1.09
N GLN A 88 -1.64 9.62 0.80
CA GLN A 88 -2.35 10.41 1.80
C GLN A 88 -3.00 9.54 2.89
N ASP A 89 -3.63 8.43 2.51
CA ASP A 89 -4.19 7.48 3.46
C ASP A 89 -3.13 6.93 4.42
N LEU A 90 -1.95 6.55 3.93
CA LEU A 90 -0.91 5.96 4.76
C LEU A 90 -0.11 7.01 5.55
N VAL A 91 0.31 8.11 4.91
CA VAL A 91 1.20 9.11 5.51
C VAL A 91 0.44 10.04 6.46
N GLN A 92 -0.76 10.50 6.09
CA GLN A 92 -1.50 11.50 6.87
C GLN A 92 -2.57 10.85 7.76
N ARG A 93 -3.37 9.93 7.21
CA ARG A 93 -4.51 9.33 7.92
C ARG A 93 -4.09 8.18 8.85
N LEU A 94 -3.20 7.30 8.39
CA LEU A 94 -2.75 6.09 9.08
C LEU A 94 -1.22 6.04 9.29
N PRO A 95 -0.61 7.06 9.93
CA PRO A 95 0.85 7.16 10.04
C PRO A 95 1.50 5.95 10.72
N MET A 96 0.79 5.25 11.62
CA MET A 96 1.28 4.00 12.23
C MET A 96 1.49 2.87 11.21
N VAL A 97 0.70 2.83 10.15
CA VAL A 97 0.83 1.84 9.07
C VAL A 97 1.98 2.22 8.14
N HIS A 98 2.14 3.52 7.85
CA HIS A 98 3.30 4.03 7.11
C HIS A 98 4.61 3.77 7.85
N ASP A 99 4.68 4.05 9.15
CA ASP A 99 5.84 3.75 9.99
C ASP A 99 6.21 2.27 9.97
N ALA A 100 5.21 1.40 10.09
CA ALA A 100 5.42 -0.04 10.08
C ALA A 100 5.86 -0.54 8.69
N LEU A 101 5.41 0.09 7.60
CA LEU A 101 5.92 -0.16 6.24
C LEU A 101 7.38 0.31 6.10
N LEU A 102 7.70 1.51 6.63
CA LEU A 102 9.06 2.08 6.62
C LEU A 102 10.06 1.21 7.39
N ARG A 103 9.63 0.60 8.49
CA ARG A 103 10.42 -0.36 9.28
C ARG A 103 10.42 -1.78 8.70
N ALA A 104 9.72 -1.99 7.59
CA ALA A 104 9.51 -3.30 6.95
C ALA A 104 8.89 -4.36 7.87
N GLU A 105 8.01 -3.94 8.79
CA GLU A 105 7.19 -4.82 9.64
C GLU A 105 5.99 -5.38 8.85
N LEU A 106 5.61 -4.73 7.76
CA LEU A 106 4.69 -5.23 6.74
C LEU A 106 5.14 -4.80 5.34
N ASP A 107 4.48 -5.33 4.32
CA ASP A 107 4.68 -4.97 2.91
C ASP A 107 3.55 -4.07 2.39
N LEU A 108 3.77 -3.43 1.24
CA LEU A 108 2.79 -2.52 0.63
C LEU A 108 1.43 -3.19 0.34
N PRO A 109 1.34 -4.45 -0.14
CA PRO A 109 0.07 -5.14 -0.26
C PRO A 109 -0.73 -5.20 1.05
N LYS A 110 -0.10 -5.50 2.18
CA LYS A 110 -0.76 -5.49 3.49
C LYS A 110 -1.14 -4.09 3.95
N ALA A 111 -0.28 -3.09 3.69
CA ALA A 111 -0.55 -1.69 4.05
C ALA A 111 -1.81 -1.19 3.32
N ARG A 112 -1.91 -1.51 2.02
CA ARG A 112 -3.08 -1.24 1.20
C ARG A 112 -4.35 -1.91 1.74
N VAL A 113 -4.27 -3.18 2.12
CA VAL A 113 -5.41 -3.90 2.72
C VAL A 113 -5.89 -3.23 4.01
N ILE A 114 -4.97 -2.72 4.85
CA ILE A 114 -5.34 -1.97 6.05
C ILE A 114 -6.04 -0.66 5.68
N ALA A 115 -5.44 0.14 4.79
CA ALA A 115 -6.01 1.42 4.35
C ALA A 115 -7.43 1.25 3.75
N GLU A 116 -7.59 0.30 2.83
CA GLU A 116 -8.89 -0.04 2.23
C GLU A 116 -9.88 -0.56 3.28
N GLY A 117 -9.41 -1.41 4.21
CA GLY A 117 -10.24 -2.05 5.23
C GLY A 117 -10.88 -1.05 6.20
N VAL A 118 -10.22 0.07 6.47
CA VAL A 118 -10.72 1.12 7.37
C VAL A 118 -11.25 2.36 6.63
N ALA A 119 -11.32 2.34 5.29
CA ALA A 119 -11.69 3.50 4.48
C ALA A 119 -13.05 4.13 4.85
N SER A 120 -14.01 3.35 5.34
CA SER A 120 -15.34 3.84 5.73
C SER A 120 -15.42 4.40 7.15
N LEU A 121 -14.38 4.24 7.96
CA LEU A 121 -14.35 4.69 9.34
C LEU A 121 -13.86 6.13 9.46
N ASP A 122 -14.37 6.82 10.48
CA ASP A 122 -13.82 8.10 10.92
C ASP A 122 -12.37 7.94 11.40
N LEU A 123 -11.63 9.05 11.45
CA LEU A 123 -10.18 9.03 11.71
C LEU A 123 -9.81 8.33 13.04
N PRO A 124 -10.49 8.58 14.18
CA PRO A 124 -10.18 7.89 15.43
C PRO A 124 -10.39 6.37 15.33
N SER A 125 -11.54 5.91 14.81
CA SER A 125 -11.84 4.48 14.69
C SER A 125 -10.92 3.78 13.70
N ALA A 126 -10.62 4.43 12.58
CA ALA A 126 -9.68 3.90 11.57
C ALA A 126 -8.29 3.65 12.19
N ARG A 127 -7.78 4.62 12.96
CA ARG A 127 -6.48 4.51 13.65
C ARG A 127 -6.51 3.45 14.75
N GLN A 128 -7.61 3.33 15.48
CA GLN A 128 -7.79 2.29 16.50
C GLN A 128 -7.75 0.89 15.87
N VAL A 129 -8.50 0.66 14.79
CA VAL A 129 -8.49 -0.62 14.08
C VAL A 129 -7.11 -0.93 13.53
N ALA A 130 -6.48 0.02 12.83
CA ALA A 130 -5.16 -0.15 12.25
C ALA A 130 -4.11 -0.52 13.32
N SER A 131 -4.09 0.21 14.44
CA SER A 131 -3.15 -0.06 15.54
C SER A 131 -3.37 -1.44 16.18
N SER A 132 -4.63 -1.90 16.27
CA SER A 132 -4.95 -3.21 16.85
C SER A 132 -4.47 -4.40 15.99
N ILE A 133 -4.41 -4.22 14.67
CA ILE A 133 -4.08 -5.30 13.73
C ILE A 133 -2.58 -5.36 13.42
N LEU A 134 -1.86 -4.23 13.48
CA LEU A 134 -0.45 -4.12 13.13
C LEU A 134 0.45 -5.18 13.79
N PRO A 135 0.35 -5.48 15.10
CA PRO A 135 1.20 -6.51 15.74
C PRO A 135 1.07 -7.91 15.14
N HIS A 136 0.01 -8.18 14.39
CA HIS A 136 -0.26 -9.47 13.76
C HIS A 136 -0.09 -9.43 12.24
N ALA A 137 0.13 -8.26 11.64
CA ALA A 137 0.06 -8.10 10.18
C ALA A 137 1.13 -8.93 9.45
N SER A 138 2.34 -9.03 10.01
CA SER A 138 3.47 -9.76 9.42
C SER A 138 3.18 -11.26 9.22
N THR A 139 2.39 -11.87 10.09
CA THR A 139 2.07 -13.31 10.06
C THR A 139 0.80 -13.65 9.30
N LEU A 140 0.08 -12.65 8.79
CA LEU A 140 -1.20 -12.83 8.10
C LEU A 140 -1.04 -12.68 6.60
N THR A 141 -1.69 -13.57 5.84
CA THR A 141 -1.89 -13.31 4.41
C THR A 141 -2.85 -12.13 4.22
N THR A 142 -2.82 -11.48 3.06
CA THR A 142 -3.75 -10.37 2.74
C THR A 142 -5.22 -10.79 2.86
N GLY A 143 -5.55 -12.05 2.56
CA GLY A 143 -6.89 -12.62 2.76
C GLY A 143 -7.28 -12.73 4.24
N GLN A 144 -6.40 -13.27 5.08
CA GLN A 144 -6.63 -13.37 6.52
C GLN A 144 -6.69 -11.98 7.19
N LEU A 145 -5.83 -11.07 6.75
CA LEU A 145 -5.80 -9.67 7.20
C LEU A 145 -7.13 -8.98 6.89
N ARG A 146 -7.63 -9.11 5.65
CA ARG A 146 -8.94 -8.57 5.25
C ARG A 146 -10.08 -9.16 6.10
N ALA A 147 -10.09 -10.48 6.31
CA ALA A 147 -11.11 -11.14 7.12
C ALA A 147 -11.11 -10.63 8.57
N ARG A 148 -9.93 -10.43 9.17
CA ARG A 148 -9.80 -9.93 10.55
C ARG A 148 -10.16 -8.45 10.65
N LEU A 149 -9.75 -7.61 9.69
CA LEU A 149 -10.16 -6.22 9.60
C LEU A 149 -11.68 -6.08 9.51
N SER A 150 -12.34 -6.85 8.64
CA SER A 150 -13.81 -6.82 8.54
C SER A 150 -14.51 -7.07 9.87
N LYS A 151 -14.01 -8.02 10.68
CA LYS A 151 -14.55 -8.30 12.02
C LYS A 151 -14.34 -7.12 12.98
N LEU A 152 -13.14 -6.54 13.01
CA LEU A 152 -12.83 -5.40 13.86
C LEU A 152 -13.67 -4.17 13.50
N VAL A 153 -13.84 -3.90 12.21
CA VAL A 153 -14.65 -2.79 11.73
C VAL A 153 -16.11 -2.96 12.12
N ILE A 154 -16.70 -4.15 11.93
CA ILE A 154 -18.09 -4.44 12.35
C ILE A 154 -18.28 -4.27 13.86
N ALA A 155 -17.27 -4.63 14.66
CA ALA A 155 -17.35 -4.49 16.12
C ALA A 155 -17.37 -3.02 16.59
N ILE A 156 -16.73 -2.11 15.84
CA ILE A 156 -16.65 -0.68 16.17
C ILE A 156 -17.80 0.10 15.54
N ASP A 157 -18.14 -0.20 14.29
CA ASP A 157 -19.23 0.42 13.55
C ASP A 157 -20.06 -0.68 12.87
N PRO A 158 -21.13 -1.16 13.52
CA PRO A 158 -22.04 -2.14 12.95
C PRO A 158 -22.69 -1.68 11.64
N ASP A 159 -22.87 -0.37 11.46
CA ASP A 159 -23.43 0.25 10.26
C ASP A 159 -22.38 0.46 9.15
N ALA A 160 -21.10 0.18 9.44
CA ALA A 160 -20.00 0.29 8.46
C ALA A 160 -20.26 -0.54 7.21
N ALA A 161 -21.02 -1.65 7.30
CA ALA A 161 -21.42 -2.44 6.15
C ALA A 161 -22.27 -1.63 5.14
N ALA A 162 -23.22 -0.83 5.64
CA ALA A 162 -24.04 0.07 4.82
C ALA A 162 -23.21 1.25 4.29
N SER A 163 -22.28 1.78 5.09
CA SER A 163 -21.35 2.84 4.67
C SER A 163 -20.36 2.37 3.59
N ARG A 164 -19.83 1.13 3.67
CA ARG A 164 -19.02 0.50 2.61
C ARG A 164 -19.80 0.34 1.31
N HIS A 165 -21.07 -0.05 1.39
CA HIS A 165 -21.92 -0.15 0.21
C HIS A 165 -22.09 1.22 -0.47
N ARG A 166 -22.37 2.29 0.31
CA ARG A 166 -22.45 3.67 -0.21
C ARG A 166 -21.14 4.15 -0.85
N LEU A 167 -19.98 3.86 -0.23
CA LEU A 167 -18.67 4.20 -0.80
C LEU A 167 -18.38 3.43 -2.09
N ARG A 168 -18.74 2.13 -2.18
CA ARG A 168 -18.61 1.37 -3.42
C ARG A 168 -19.50 1.92 -4.54
N LEU A 169 -20.70 2.41 -4.20
CA LEU A 169 -21.55 3.11 -5.16
C LEU A 169 -20.93 4.43 -5.66
N THR A 170 -20.06 5.10 -4.90
CA THR A 170 -19.30 6.25 -5.45
C THR A 170 -18.13 5.84 -6.35
N GLY A 171 -17.66 4.59 -6.25
CA GLY A 171 -16.60 4.01 -7.09
C GLY A 171 -17.09 3.32 -8.37
N ARG A 172 -18.40 3.42 -8.67
CA ARG A 172 -19.02 2.92 -9.89
C ARG A 172 -18.25 3.40 -11.10
N ARG A 173 -17.72 2.45 -11.86
CA ARG A 173 -16.98 2.77 -13.07
C ARG A 173 -17.25 1.74 -14.13
N ILE A 174 -17.31 2.24 -15.35
CA ILE A 174 -17.27 1.45 -16.56
C ILE A 174 -15.84 1.60 -17.10
N VAL A 175 -15.13 0.49 -17.20
CA VAL A 175 -13.82 0.44 -17.82
C VAL A 175 -14.00 -0.16 -19.21
N LEU A 176 -13.66 0.62 -20.23
CA LEU A 176 -13.49 0.12 -21.58
C LEU A 176 -12.00 -0.18 -21.75
N GLN A 177 -11.67 -1.45 -21.97
CA GLN A 177 -10.29 -1.87 -22.23
C GLN A 177 -10.21 -2.41 -23.65
N PRO A 178 -9.46 -1.75 -24.56
CA PRO A 178 -9.18 -2.34 -25.86
C PRO A 178 -8.35 -3.61 -25.66
N ASP A 179 -8.69 -4.66 -26.39
CA ASP A 179 -7.87 -5.87 -26.50
C ASP A 179 -6.89 -5.76 -27.68
N GLN A 180 -6.03 -6.77 -27.84
CA GLN A 180 -5.02 -6.79 -28.89
C GLN A 180 -5.60 -7.13 -30.28
N ASP A 181 -6.86 -7.55 -30.35
CA ASP A 181 -7.51 -8.05 -31.56
C ASP A 181 -8.49 -7.02 -32.16
N SER A 182 -8.29 -5.73 -31.87
CA SER A 182 -9.18 -4.62 -32.29
C SER A 182 -10.61 -4.72 -31.76
N CYS A 183 -10.83 -5.52 -30.73
CA CYS A 183 -12.05 -5.58 -29.95
C CYS A 183 -11.85 -4.80 -28.63
N ALA A 184 -12.93 -4.66 -27.85
CA ALA A 184 -12.86 -4.02 -26.55
C ALA A 184 -13.72 -4.78 -25.54
N SER A 185 -13.18 -4.94 -24.34
CA SER A 185 -13.93 -5.44 -23.19
C SER A 185 -14.55 -4.27 -22.43
N LEU A 186 -15.84 -4.39 -22.12
CA LEU A 186 -16.56 -3.47 -21.25
C LEU A 186 -16.78 -4.13 -19.89
N CYS A 187 -16.14 -3.61 -18.85
CA CYS A 187 -16.33 -4.09 -17.49
C CYS A 187 -17.03 -3.02 -16.65
N ALA A 188 -18.16 -3.36 -16.07
CA ALA A 188 -18.84 -2.51 -15.10
C ALA A 188 -18.55 -3.02 -13.69
N PHE A 189 -18.04 -2.13 -12.84
CA PHE A 189 -17.68 -2.45 -11.46
C PHE A 189 -18.63 -1.72 -10.50
N ASP A 190 -18.95 -2.39 -9.39
CA ASP A 190 -19.68 -1.81 -8.26
C ASP A 190 -21.12 -1.34 -8.60
N LEU A 191 -21.78 -2.01 -9.55
CA LEU A 191 -23.20 -1.79 -9.93
C LEU A 191 -24.19 -2.33 -8.87
N PRO A 192 -25.41 -1.76 -8.76
CA PRO A 192 -26.49 -2.26 -7.91
C PRO A 192 -27.14 -3.56 -8.43
#